data_AF-A0A849HNQ4-F1
#
_entry.id   AF-A0A849HNQ4-F1
#
_cell.length_a   1.000
_cell.length_b   1.000
_cell.length_c   1.000
_cell.angle_alpha   90.00
_cell.angle_beta   90.00
_cell.angle_gamma   90.00
#
_symmetry.space_group_name_H-M   'P 1'
#
loop_
_entity.id
_entity.type
_entity.pdbx_description
1 polymer ?
#
loop_
_entity_poly.entity_id
_entity_poly.type
_entity_poly.pdbx_seq_one_letter_code
_entity_poly.pdbx_strand_id
1 'polypeptide(L)'
;MSNSNGEVIRANLAKLPKICAAKHPSTQEPVFIVAGEKGYFPASSNIDVDSFNESWNITTAHANAVLAGSLFGWAVNAADADHPSNQPGAKPKTKPMHLKYHSTDDDYCRVYYVDEHQGLWCWQMCRKIWHNASYHHIFDLMPCTKSGEPIGPRDYTDITVDTMPPDDDSNTPHQFIHWYPRRMEYAHLWNRDHD
;
A
#
# COMPACT_ATOMS: atom_id res chain seq x y z
N MET A 1 -42.81 8.66 1.02
CA MET A 1 -41.60 8.09 1.65
C MET A 1 -40.47 8.29 0.67
N SER A 2 -39.50 9.13 1.03
CA SER A 2 -38.55 9.78 0.14
C SER A 2 -37.58 8.79 -0.51
N ASN A 3 -37.47 8.84 -1.82
CA ASN A 3 -36.55 8.07 -2.66
C ASN A 3 -35.09 8.59 -2.55
N SER A 4 -34.61 8.92 -1.34
CA SER A 4 -33.32 9.61 -1.14
C SER A 4 -32.14 8.79 -1.69
N ASN A 5 -32.15 7.47 -1.52
CA ASN A 5 -31.05 6.63 -1.99
C ASN A 5 -31.02 6.50 -3.52
N GLY A 6 -32.17 6.52 -4.18
CA GLY A 6 -32.24 6.42 -5.63
C GLY A 6 -31.68 7.66 -6.33
N GLU A 7 -31.87 8.84 -5.74
CA GLU A 7 -31.32 10.10 -6.23
C GLU A 7 -29.81 10.15 -6.04
N VAL A 8 -29.30 9.76 -4.87
CA VAL A 8 -27.84 9.68 -4.60
C VAL A 8 -27.16 8.71 -5.55
N ILE A 9 -27.72 7.51 -5.76
CA ILE A 9 -27.17 6.53 -6.72
C ILE A 9 -27.08 7.13 -8.12
N ARG A 10 -28.14 7.80 -8.59
CA ARG A 10 -28.14 8.44 -9.92
C ARG A 10 -27.11 9.56 -10.01
N ALA A 11 -27.00 10.39 -8.98
CA ALA A 11 -26.03 11.48 -8.94
C ALA A 11 -24.59 10.97 -8.98
N ASN A 12 -24.29 9.90 -8.22
CA ASN A 12 -22.97 9.27 -8.24
C ASN A 12 -22.67 8.66 -9.61
N LEU A 13 -23.56 7.80 -10.13
CA LEU A 13 -23.36 7.10 -11.40
C LEU A 13 -23.24 8.05 -12.60
N ALA A 14 -23.90 9.21 -12.57
CA ALA A 14 -23.81 10.22 -13.63
C ALA A 14 -22.39 10.81 -13.80
N LYS A 15 -21.55 10.72 -12.76
CA LYS A 15 -20.16 11.22 -12.77
C LYS A 15 -19.14 10.15 -13.15
N LEU A 16 -19.55 8.89 -13.29
CA LEU A 16 -18.62 7.76 -13.42
C LEU A 16 -18.53 7.26 -14.86
N PRO A 17 -17.36 6.77 -15.29
CA PRO A 17 -17.25 6.01 -16.53
C PRO A 17 -18.03 4.71 -16.40
N LYS A 18 -18.56 4.22 -17.53
CA LYS A 18 -19.32 2.96 -17.56
C LYS A 18 -18.48 1.76 -17.14
N ILE A 19 -17.20 1.78 -17.50
CA ILE A 19 -16.23 0.72 -17.20
C ILE A 19 -14.92 1.37 -16.77
N CYS A 20 -14.24 0.79 -15.77
CA CYS A 20 -12.84 1.07 -15.49
C CYS A 20 -12.05 -0.22 -15.31
N ALA A 21 -10.74 -0.13 -15.48
CA ALA A 21 -9.82 -1.16 -15.02
C ALA A 21 -9.36 -0.83 -13.60
N ALA A 22 -9.15 -1.86 -12.78
CA ALA A 22 -8.59 -1.76 -11.44
C ALA A 22 -7.76 -3.01 -11.12
N LYS A 23 -7.01 -2.98 -10.02
CA LYS A 23 -6.39 -4.18 -9.45
C LYS A 23 -7.31 -4.78 -8.40
N HIS A 24 -7.48 -6.09 -8.43
CA HIS A 24 -8.24 -6.79 -7.39
C HIS A 24 -7.58 -6.55 -6.02
N PRO A 25 -8.32 -6.15 -4.97
CA PRO A 25 -7.73 -5.78 -3.68
C PRO A 25 -6.85 -6.88 -3.06
N SER A 26 -7.27 -8.15 -3.18
CA SER A 26 -6.54 -9.30 -2.62
C SER A 26 -5.47 -9.89 -3.54
N THR A 27 -5.77 -10.16 -4.82
CA THR A 27 -4.87 -10.88 -5.74
C THR A 27 -3.97 -9.96 -6.55
N GLN A 28 -4.25 -8.65 -6.58
CA GLN A 28 -3.56 -7.66 -7.42
C GLN A 28 -3.72 -7.89 -8.94
N GLU A 29 -4.55 -8.84 -9.35
CA GLU A 29 -4.83 -9.12 -10.76
C GLU A 29 -5.69 -8.02 -11.40
N PRO A 30 -5.52 -7.73 -12.70
CA PRO A 30 -6.38 -6.81 -13.42
C PRO A 30 -7.84 -7.28 -13.44
N VAL A 31 -8.75 -6.36 -13.11
CA VAL A 31 -10.20 -6.57 -13.17
C VAL A 31 -10.87 -5.38 -13.85
N PHE A 32 -12.00 -5.64 -14.50
CA PHE A 32 -12.92 -4.61 -14.92
C PHE A 32 -14.01 -4.39 -13.88
N ILE A 33 -14.42 -3.15 -13.72
CA ILE A 33 -15.52 -2.77 -12.86
C ILE A 33 -16.52 -1.97 -13.69
N VAL A 34 -17.79 -2.35 -13.62
CA VAL A 34 -18.88 -1.70 -14.33
C VAL A 34 -19.66 -0.83 -13.36
N ALA A 35 -19.82 0.45 -13.67
CA ALA A 35 -20.56 1.37 -12.82
C ALA A 35 -22.04 0.97 -12.75
N GLY A 36 -22.58 0.86 -11.53
CA GLY A 36 -23.94 0.38 -11.27
C GLY A 36 -24.03 -1.12 -10.98
N GLU A 37 -22.99 -1.89 -11.27
CA GLU A 37 -22.94 -3.33 -11.00
C GLU A 37 -22.21 -3.64 -9.69
N LYS A 38 -22.46 -4.82 -9.12
CA LYS A 38 -21.77 -5.27 -7.91
C LYS A 38 -20.59 -6.17 -8.27
N GLY A 39 -19.45 -5.96 -7.62
CA GLY A 39 -18.27 -6.83 -7.75
C GLY A 39 -17.36 -6.50 -8.95
N TYR A 40 -16.62 -7.51 -9.39
CA TYR A 40 -15.53 -7.41 -10.36
C TYR A 40 -15.73 -8.40 -11.50
N PHE A 41 -15.26 -8.03 -12.69
CA PHE A 41 -15.20 -8.91 -13.84
C PHE A 41 -13.73 -9.20 -14.17
N PRO A 42 -13.34 -10.46 -14.44
CA PRO A 42 -11.97 -10.78 -14.82
C PRO A 42 -11.56 -10.00 -16.06
N ALA A 43 -10.40 -9.35 -16.01
CA ALA A 43 -9.74 -8.81 -17.19
C ALA A 43 -8.66 -9.80 -17.67
N SER A 44 -8.18 -9.61 -18.91
CA SER A 44 -6.98 -10.35 -19.33
C SER A 44 -5.80 -9.93 -18.45
N SER A 45 -5.00 -10.90 -18.01
CA SER A 45 -3.81 -10.66 -17.18
C SER A 45 -2.77 -9.75 -17.83
N ASN A 46 -2.86 -9.57 -19.16
CA ASN A 46 -1.94 -8.73 -19.94
C ASN A 46 -2.38 -7.26 -20.02
N ILE A 47 -3.50 -6.89 -19.41
CA ILE A 47 -3.96 -5.50 -19.37
C ILE A 47 -3.16 -4.76 -18.31
N ASP A 48 -2.47 -3.71 -18.74
CA ASP A 48 -1.99 -2.66 -17.87
C ASP A 48 -3.17 -1.74 -17.51
N VAL A 49 -3.51 -1.72 -16.21
CA VAL A 49 -4.63 -0.96 -15.64
C VAL A 49 -4.47 0.53 -15.89
N ASP A 50 -3.25 1.06 -15.77
CA ASP A 50 -2.99 2.49 -15.87
C ASP A 50 -3.10 2.93 -17.33
N SER A 51 -2.43 2.22 -18.24
CA SER A 51 -2.56 2.44 -19.69
C SER A 51 -4.01 2.33 -20.20
N PHE A 52 -4.79 1.36 -19.71
CA PHE A 52 -6.21 1.25 -20.06
C PHE A 52 -6.97 2.50 -19.60
N ASN A 53 -6.87 2.85 -18.32
CA ASN A 53 -7.62 3.98 -17.78
C ASN A 53 -7.24 5.31 -18.45
N GLU A 54 -5.96 5.56 -18.70
CA GLU A 54 -5.48 6.74 -19.44
C GLU A 54 -6.09 6.82 -20.84
N SER A 55 -6.09 5.71 -21.59
CA SER A 55 -6.64 5.68 -22.96
C SER A 55 -8.14 6.02 -23.04
N TRP A 56 -8.87 5.87 -21.93
CA TRP A 56 -10.29 6.18 -21.81
C TRP A 56 -10.58 7.45 -21.00
N ASN A 57 -9.55 8.26 -20.68
CA ASN A 57 -9.65 9.46 -19.82
C ASN A 57 -10.28 9.18 -18.45
N ILE A 58 -10.02 7.99 -17.91
CA ILE A 58 -10.49 7.58 -16.59
C ILE A 58 -9.45 8.05 -15.57
N THR A 59 -9.85 9.00 -14.73
CA THR A 59 -9.00 9.52 -13.65
C THR A 59 -8.91 8.53 -12.50
N THR A 60 -7.90 8.68 -11.66
CA THR A 60 -7.78 7.94 -10.38
C THR A 60 -9.04 8.09 -9.52
N ALA A 61 -9.66 9.26 -9.53
CA ALA A 61 -10.90 9.53 -8.80
C ALA A 61 -12.08 8.70 -9.31
N HIS A 62 -12.22 8.57 -10.63
CA HIS A 62 -13.20 7.69 -11.24
C HIS A 62 -12.95 6.23 -10.84
N ALA A 63 -11.71 5.75 -10.97
CA ALA A 63 -11.37 4.36 -10.64
C ALA A 63 -11.67 4.02 -9.17
N ASN A 64 -11.30 4.91 -8.24
CA ASN A 64 -11.57 4.75 -6.81
C ASN A 64 -13.07 4.74 -6.49
N ALA A 65 -13.83 5.64 -7.09
CA ALA A 65 -15.27 5.73 -6.87
C ALA A 65 -16.03 4.53 -7.43
N VAL A 66 -15.66 4.07 -8.62
CA VAL A 66 -16.24 2.86 -9.25
C VAL A 66 -15.93 1.61 -8.42
N LEU A 67 -14.70 1.49 -7.92
CA LEU A 67 -14.28 0.40 -7.02
C LEU A 67 -15.05 0.43 -5.69
N ALA A 68 -15.19 1.60 -5.07
CA ALA A 68 -15.93 1.74 -3.82
C ALA A 68 -17.42 1.41 -3.99
N GLY A 69 -18.02 1.86 -5.09
CA GLY A 69 -19.41 1.57 -5.41
C GLY A 69 -19.68 0.08 -5.65
N SER A 70 -18.76 -0.63 -6.32
CA SER A 70 -18.92 -2.07 -6.57
C SER A 70 -18.74 -2.94 -5.32
N LEU A 71 -17.95 -2.48 -4.34
CA LEU A 71 -17.71 -3.14 -3.06
C LEU A 71 -18.79 -2.85 -2.01
N PHE A 72 -19.11 -1.57 -1.83
CA PHE A 72 -19.89 -1.07 -0.68
C PHE A 72 -21.29 -0.58 -1.08
N GLY A 73 -21.60 -0.57 -2.38
CA GLY A 73 -22.85 -0.08 -2.94
C GLY A 73 -22.77 1.37 -3.42
N TRP A 74 -23.61 1.72 -4.38
CA TRP A 74 -23.54 2.99 -5.13
C TRP A 74 -24.09 4.22 -4.40
N ALA A 75 -24.75 4.03 -3.25
CA ALA A 75 -25.33 5.11 -2.45
C ALA A 75 -24.35 5.71 -1.42
N VAL A 76 -23.13 5.18 -1.30
CA VAL A 76 -22.14 5.65 -0.31
C VAL A 76 -21.36 6.85 -0.86
N ASN A 77 -20.91 7.75 0.02
CA ASN A 77 -20.09 8.90 -0.37
C ASN A 77 -18.78 8.51 -1.06
N ALA A 78 -18.22 7.34 -0.73
CA ALA A 78 -17.01 6.85 -1.39
C ALA A 78 -17.23 6.51 -2.88
N ALA A 79 -18.48 6.32 -3.32
CA ALA A 79 -18.83 6.11 -4.73
C ALA A 79 -19.02 7.42 -5.51
N ASP A 80 -18.83 8.59 -4.89
CA ASP A 80 -18.81 9.88 -5.57
C ASP A 80 -17.38 10.20 -6.05
N ALA A 81 -17.18 10.40 -7.35
CA ALA A 81 -15.88 10.77 -7.92
C ALA A 81 -15.32 12.07 -7.35
N ASP A 82 -16.18 13.02 -6.97
CA ASP A 82 -15.75 14.31 -6.42
C ASP A 82 -15.41 14.22 -4.93
N HIS A 83 -15.64 13.07 -4.29
CA HIS A 83 -15.36 12.90 -2.88
C HIS A 83 -13.85 13.12 -2.63
N PRO A 84 -13.45 13.88 -1.59
CA PRO A 84 -12.03 14.19 -1.35
C PRO A 84 -11.13 12.97 -1.19
N SER A 85 -11.66 11.83 -0.75
CA SER A 85 -10.88 10.58 -0.63
C SER A 85 -10.54 9.94 -1.98
N ASN A 86 -11.16 10.36 -3.07
CA ASN A 86 -10.95 9.80 -4.39
C ASN A 86 -9.97 10.66 -5.23
N GLN A 87 -9.69 11.88 -4.80
CA GLN A 87 -8.86 12.82 -5.54
C GLN A 87 -7.37 12.41 -5.59
N PRO A 88 -6.61 12.83 -6.62
CA PRO A 88 -5.17 12.56 -6.72
C PRO A 88 -4.42 13.02 -5.47
N GLY A 89 -3.61 12.14 -4.88
CA GLY A 89 -2.89 12.41 -3.61
C GLY A 89 -3.67 12.03 -2.35
N ALA A 90 -4.93 11.60 -2.47
CA ALA A 90 -5.62 10.88 -1.39
C ALA A 90 -4.93 9.52 -1.21
N LYS A 91 -3.99 9.43 -0.27
CA LYS A 91 -3.49 8.13 0.17
C LYS A 91 -4.69 7.31 0.65
N PRO A 92 -4.80 6.02 0.29
CA PRO A 92 -5.80 5.16 0.93
C PRO A 92 -5.63 5.34 2.44
N LYS A 93 -6.74 5.58 3.17
CA LYS A 93 -6.72 5.61 4.64
C LYS A 93 -6.50 4.18 5.13
N THR A 94 -5.34 3.62 4.85
CA THR A 94 -4.88 2.38 5.43
C THR A 94 -4.66 2.65 6.91
N LYS A 95 -5.36 1.88 7.76
CA LYS A 95 -5.02 1.81 9.18
C LYS A 95 -3.53 1.46 9.24
N PRO A 96 -2.69 2.22 9.95
CA PRO A 96 -1.28 1.90 10.07
C PRO A 96 -1.11 0.46 10.55
N MET A 97 -0.27 -0.30 9.87
CA MET A 97 0.09 -1.64 10.28
C MET A 97 1.03 -1.53 11.48
N HIS A 98 0.61 -2.14 12.58
CA HIS A 98 1.35 -2.16 13.83
C HIS A 98 2.23 -3.41 13.90
N LEU A 99 3.53 -3.22 14.01
CA LEU A 99 4.54 -4.27 14.04
C LEU A 99 5.15 -4.39 15.44
N LYS A 100 5.11 -5.60 16.00
CA LYS A 100 5.73 -5.93 17.28
C LYS A 100 6.96 -6.77 17.04
N TYR A 101 8.06 -6.41 17.71
CA TYR A 101 9.32 -7.14 17.63
C TYR A 101 9.12 -8.63 17.93
N HIS A 102 9.74 -9.49 17.14
CA HIS A 102 9.69 -10.94 17.29
C HIS A 102 11.06 -11.53 17.60
N SER A 103 12.03 -11.34 16.71
CA SER A 103 13.38 -11.91 16.81
C SER A 103 14.34 -11.19 15.88
N THR A 104 15.63 -11.51 15.99
CA THR A 104 16.67 -11.06 15.06
C THR A 104 17.48 -12.22 14.54
N ASP A 105 18.11 -11.98 13.40
CA ASP A 105 18.98 -12.90 12.70
C ASP A 105 20.11 -12.09 12.09
N ASP A 106 21.23 -12.08 12.82
CA ASP A 106 22.40 -11.29 12.45
C ASP A 106 23.13 -11.88 11.24
N ASP A 107 23.03 -13.19 11.01
CA ASP A 107 23.64 -13.87 9.85
C ASP A 107 23.06 -13.34 8.53
N TYR A 108 21.76 -13.00 8.53
CA TYR A 108 21.09 -12.39 7.39
C TYR A 108 20.85 -10.89 7.54
N CYS A 109 21.34 -10.27 8.61
CA CYS A 109 21.12 -8.86 8.95
C CYS A 109 19.63 -8.49 8.93
N ARG A 110 18.79 -9.31 9.59
CA ARG A 110 17.34 -9.19 9.63
C ARG A 110 16.80 -8.95 11.03
N VAL A 111 15.78 -8.10 11.11
CA VAL A 111 14.95 -7.89 12.30
C VAL A 111 13.52 -8.30 11.96
N TYR A 112 12.99 -9.30 12.66
CA TYR A 112 11.67 -9.86 12.44
C TYR A 112 10.62 -9.23 13.34
N TYR A 113 9.43 -9.07 12.77
CA TYR A 113 8.27 -8.48 13.39
C TYR A 113 7.02 -9.31 13.09
N VAL A 114 6.04 -9.22 13.97
CA VAL A 114 4.70 -9.77 13.74
C VAL A 114 3.66 -8.66 13.74
N ASP A 115 2.69 -8.78 12.83
CA ASP A 115 1.52 -7.90 12.81
C ASP A 115 0.37 -8.42 13.70
N GLU A 116 -0.74 -7.68 13.75
CA GLU A 116 -1.94 -8.05 14.50
C GLU A 116 -2.63 -9.34 14.02
N HIS A 117 -2.31 -9.81 12.82
CA HIS A 117 -2.81 -11.03 12.19
C HIS A 117 -1.81 -12.20 12.22
N GLN A 118 -0.71 -12.06 12.97
CA GLN A 118 0.39 -13.03 13.04
C GLN A 118 1.12 -13.24 11.69
N GLY A 119 1.05 -12.28 10.78
CA GLY A 119 1.92 -12.21 9.62
C GLY A 119 3.36 -11.92 10.06
N LEU A 120 4.33 -12.64 9.51
CA LEU A 120 5.74 -12.40 9.77
C LEU A 120 6.28 -11.37 8.76
N TRP A 121 6.98 -10.38 9.29
CA TRP A 121 7.58 -9.28 8.56
C TRP A 121 9.06 -9.21 8.93
N CYS A 122 9.88 -8.72 8.01
CA CYS A 122 11.31 -8.64 8.21
C CYS A 122 11.86 -7.35 7.63
N TRP A 123 12.63 -6.62 8.42
CA TRP A 123 13.49 -5.55 7.95
C TRP A 123 14.86 -6.14 7.69
N GLN A 124 15.30 -6.12 6.43
CA GLN A 124 16.63 -6.59 6.06
C GLN A 124 17.51 -5.40 5.70
N MET A 125 18.71 -5.36 6.27
CA MET A 125 19.72 -4.38 5.87
C MET A 125 20.18 -4.66 4.43
N CYS A 126 19.76 -3.84 3.48
CA CYS A 126 20.03 -4.07 2.06
C CYS A 126 21.28 -3.33 1.56
N ARG A 127 21.61 -2.17 2.15
CA ARG A 127 22.73 -1.34 1.70
C ARG A 127 23.29 -0.42 2.78
N LYS A 128 24.50 0.08 2.54
CA LYS A 128 25.14 1.18 3.28
C LYS A 128 25.31 2.36 2.35
N ILE A 129 24.81 3.54 2.74
CA ILE A 129 24.94 4.76 1.96
C ILE A 129 25.89 5.71 2.68
N TRP A 130 26.86 6.26 1.96
CA TRP A 130 27.69 7.34 2.46
C TRP A 130 26.97 8.68 2.28
N HIS A 131 26.69 9.37 3.39
CA HIS A 131 26.03 10.68 3.37
C HIS A 131 26.47 11.54 4.56
N ASN A 132 26.75 12.82 4.32
CA ASN A 132 27.23 13.77 5.32
C ASN A 132 28.42 13.24 6.15
N ALA A 133 29.43 12.71 5.46
CA ALA A 133 30.66 12.18 6.04
C ALA A 133 30.49 10.96 6.98
N SER A 134 29.38 10.24 6.89
CA SER A 134 29.10 9.01 7.66
C SER A 134 28.40 7.95 6.81
N TYR A 135 28.56 6.67 7.18
CA TYR A 135 27.77 5.57 6.61
C TYR A 135 26.44 5.43 7.34
N HIS A 136 25.36 5.25 6.57
CA HIS A 136 24.01 4.97 7.07
C HIS A 136 23.56 3.63 6.53
N HIS A 137 23.07 2.77 7.42
CA HIS A 137 22.48 1.48 7.06
C HIS A 137 21.04 1.70 6.59
N ILE A 138 20.66 1.11 5.47
CA ILE A 138 19.30 1.17 4.93
C ILE A 138 18.67 -0.20 5.03
N PHE A 139 17.42 -0.23 5.46
CA PHE A 139 16.63 -1.44 5.59
C PHE A 139 15.44 -1.39 4.66
N ASP A 140 15.16 -2.52 4.00
CA ASP A 140 13.91 -2.74 3.27
C ASP A 140 12.99 -3.62 4.11
N LEU A 141 11.70 -3.28 4.10
CA LEU A 141 10.67 -4.11 4.71
C LEU A 141 10.16 -5.13 3.70
N MET A 142 10.03 -6.37 4.15
CA MET A 142 9.48 -7.46 3.35
C MET A 142 8.48 -8.27 4.19
N PRO A 143 7.40 -8.80 3.59
CA PRO A 143 6.71 -9.92 4.18
C PRO A 143 7.63 -11.13 4.12
N CYS A 144 7.66 -11.88 5.21
CA CYS A 144 8.46 -13.08 5.35
C CYS A 144 7.54 -14.32 5.42
N THR A 145 7.99 -15.44 4.86
CA THR A 145 7.30 -16.73 5.04
C THR A 145 7.35 -17.14 6.52
N LYS A 146 6.57 -18.15 6.91
CA LYS A 146 6.67 -18.73 8.26
C LYS A 146 8.06 -19.26 8.62
N SER A 147 8.90 -19.54 7.62
CA SER A 147 10.29 -19.97 7.81
C SER A 147 11.29 -18.81 7.87
N GLY A 148 10.83 -17.55 7.75
CA GLY A 148 11.69 -16.37 7.78
C GLY A 148 12.25 -15.93 6.42
N GLU A 149 11.78 -16.52 5.32
CA GLU A 149 12.27 -16.16 3.98
C GLU A 149 11.53 -14.94 3.42
N PRO A 150 12.24 -13.90 2.95
CA PRO A 150 11.60 -12.71 2.41
C PRO A 150 10.95 -13.01 1.05
N ILE A 151 9.75 -12.45 0.84
CA ILE A 151 8.98 -12.65 -0.39
C ILE A 151 9.18 -11.47 -1.37
N GLY A 152 9.57 -10.28 -0.88
CA GLY A 152 9.91 -9.12 -1.70
C GLY A 152 9.65 -7.77 -0.99
N PRO A 153 10.29 -6.67 -1.42
CA PRO A 153 10.15 -5.36 -0.76
C PRO A 153 8.73 -4.80 -0.82
N ARG A 154 8.31 -4.12 0.25
CA ARG A 154 7.02 -3.43 0.36
C ARG A 154 7.23 -1.99 0.80
N ASP A 155 6.35 -1.10 0.35
CA ASP A 155 6.29 0.28 0.82
C ASP A 155 6.00 0.35 2.34
N TYR A 156 6.66 1.30 2.99
CA TYR A 156 6.67 1.54 4.43
C TYR A 156 5.77 2.71 4.88
N THR A 157 5.03 3.34 3.95
CA THR A 157 4.23 4.57 4.24
C THR A 157 3.20 4.43 5.35
N ASP A 158 2.72 3.21 5.61
CA ASP A 158 1.59 2.94 6.50
C ASP A 158 1.98 2.00 7.64
N ILE A 159 3.21 2.09 8.14
CA ILE A 159 3.77 1.12 9.09
C ILE A 159 4.31 1.81 10.34
N THR A 160 3.94 1.24 11.48
CA THR A 160 4.35 1.65 12.81
C THR A 160 4.98 0.47 13.54
N VAL A 161 6.23 0.60 13.94
CA VAL A 161 6.88 -0.31 14.89
C VAL A 161 6.47 0.10 16.29
N ASP A 162 5.70 -0.77 16.95
CA ASP A 162 5.21 -0.58 18.32
C ASP A 162 6.24 -0.98 19.37
N THR A 163 7.16 -1.87 19.02
CA THR A 163 8.15 -2.43 19.94
C THR A 163 9.49 -2.51 19.23
N MET A 164 10.48 -1.74 19.71
CA MET A 164 11.84 -1.79 19.18
C MET A 164 12.54 -3.08 19.61
N PRO A 165 13.51 -3.59 18.82
CA PRO A 165 14.32 -4.72 19.26
C PRO A 165 15.18 -4.29 20.47
N PRO A 166 15.72 -5.24 21.25
CA PRO A 166 16.70 -4.90 22.29
C PRO A 166 17.93 -4.23 21.66
N ASP A 167 18.49 -3.25 22.34
CA ASP A 167 19.71 -2.57 21.90
C ASP A 167 20.93 -3.33 22.41
N ASP A 168 21.65 -3.98 21.51
CA ASP A 168 22.93 -4.59 21.73
C ASP A 168 23.95 -3.99 20.75
N ASP A 169 24.86 -3.18 21.29
CA ASP A 169 25.75 -2.19 20.65
C ASP A 169 26.60 -2.65 19.43
N SER A 170 26.49 -3.89 18.96
CA SER A 170 27.36 -4.48 17.94
C SER A 170 26.67 -5.23 16.80
N ASN A 171 25.33 -5.20 16.68
CA ASN A 171 24.62 -6.05 15.72
C ASN A 171 23.50 -5.34 14.91
N THR A 172 22.66 -6.14 14.24
CA THR A 172 21.56 -5.67 13.38
C THR A 172 20.51 -4.84 14.13
N PRO A 173 19.96 -5.28 15.30
CA PRO A 173 19.12 -4.46 16.17
C PRO A 173 19.63 -3.04 16.39
N HIS A 174 20.89 -2.88 16.80
CA HIS A 174 21.48 -1.59 17.07
C HIS A 174 21.42 -0.66 15.84
N GLN A 175 21.81 -1.19 14.67
CA GLN A 175 21.73 -0.44 13.42
C GLN A 175 20.30 -0.06 13.05
N PHE A 176 19.35 -0.97 13.29
CA PHE A 176 17.93 -0.73 13.03
C PHE A 176 17.35 0.36 13.94
N ILE A 177 17.67 0.34 15.24
CA ILE A 177 17.22 1.33 16.23
C ILE A 177 17.67 2.73 15.84
N HIS A 178 18.91 2.86 15.36
CA HIS A 178 19.44 4.15 14.91
C HIS A 178 18.86 4.62 13.57
N TRP A 179 18.49 3.69 12.69
CA TRP A 179 17.95 4.01 11.37
C TRP A 179 16.45 4.33 11.39
N TYR A 180 15.62 3.50 12.04
CA TYR A 180 14.16 3.53 11.91
C TYR A 180 13.50 4.89 12.24
N PRO A 181 13.91 5.62 13.31
CA PRO A 181 13.37 6.95 13.60
C PRO A 181 13.66 7.99 12.50
N ARG A 182 14.76 7.81 11.77
CA ARG A 182 15.23 8.70 10.71
C ARG A 182 14.90 8.19 9.30
N ARG A 183 14.15 7.09 9.18
CA ARG A 183 13.86 6.45 7.88
C ARG A 183 13.25 7.42 6.85
N MET A 184 12.41 8.35 7.30
CA MET A 184 11.79 9.37 6.43
C MET A 184 12.81 10.40 5.92
N GLU A 185 13.84 10.71 6.71
CA GLU A 185 14.94 11.55 6.26
C GLU A 185 15.75 10.85 5.17
N TYR A 186 15.85 9.52 5.19
CA TYR A 186 16.55 8.75 4.16
C TYR A 186 15.65 8.25 3.02
N ALA A 187 14.33 8.45 3.11
CA ALA A 187 13.36 8.02 2.10
C ALA A 187 13.67 8.59 0.71
N HIS A 188 14.15 9.84 0.63
CA HIS A 188 14.51 10.47 -0.64
C HIS A 188 15.78 9.88 -1.28
N LEU A 189 16.64 9.23 -0.50
CA LEU A 189 17.81 8.50 -1.01
C LEU A 189 17.41 7.14 -1.63
N TRP A 190 16.15 6.72 -1.45
CA TRP A 190 15.62 5.48 -2.02
C TRP A 190 15.32 5.62 -3.52
N ASN A 191 14.89 6.79 -3.98
CA ASN A 191 14.40 7.04 -5.34
C ASN A 191 15.49 7.39 -6.38
N ARG A 192 16.77 7.46 -6.00
CA ARG A 192 17.83 7.99 -6.89
C ARG A 192 18.49 6.96 -7.81
N ASP A 193 18.15 5.67 -7.68
CA ASP A 193 18.82 4.58 -8.42
C ASP A 193 17.87 3.75 -9.31
N HIS A 194 16.67 4.25 -9.63
CA HIS A 194 15.72 3.60 -10.55
C HIS A 194 15.52 4.35 -11.88
N ASP A 195 16.38 5.33 -12.21
CA ASP A 195 16.50 5.96 -13.53
C ASP A 195 17.71 5.39 -14.30
#